data_AF-A0A7W6WEM7-F1
#
_entry.id   AF-A0A7W6WEM7-F1
#
_cell.length_a   1.000
_cell.length_b   1.000
_cell.length_c   1.000
_cell.angle_alpha   90.00
_cell.angle_beta   90.00
_cell.angle_gamma   90.00
#
_symmetry.space_group_name_H-M   'P 1'
#
loop_
_entity.id
_entity.type
_entity.pdbx_description
1 polymer ?
#
loop_
_entity_poly.entity_id
_entity_poly.type
_entity_poly.pdbx_seq_one_letter_code
_entity_poly.pdbx_strand_id
1 'polypeptide(L)' 'MAERVRDTFQTALRSAGRPSKITPEIAPAGEFYYAENYCQQYLAKNPDGYCGLGGTGMSCLIG' A
#
# COMPACT_ATOMS: atom_id res chain seq x y z
N MET A 1 -10.76 -10.06 7.00
CA MET A 1 -9.28 -10.12 7.08
C MET A 1 -8.64 -8.74 6.89
N ALA A 2 -8.94 -8.01 5.80
CA ALA A 2 -8.36 -6.68 5.53
C ALA A 2 -8.54 -5.66 6.67
N GLU A 3 -9.74 -5.56 7.24
CA GLU A 3 -10.02 -4.62 8.35
C GLU A 3 -9.15 -4.90 9.58
N ARG A 4 -9.02 -6.17 9.97
CA ARG A 4 -8.16 -6.59 11.09
C ARG A 4 -6.70 -6.17 10.87
N VAL A 5 -6.19 -6.32 9.64
CA VAL A 5 -4.82 -5.91 9.29
C VAL A 5 -4.66 -4.39 9.40
N ARG A 6 -5.61 -3.63 8.84
CA ARG A 6 -5.64 -2.17 8.94
C ARG A 6 -5.59 -1.72 10.40
N ASP A 7 -6.42 -2.30 11.26
CA ASP A 7 -6.55 -1.91 12.66
C ASP A 7 -5.29 -2.28 13.46
N THR A 8 -4.69 -3.44 13.18
CA THR A 8 -3.40 -3.85 13.78
C THR A 8 -2.27 -2.92 13.37
N PHE A 9 -2.21 -2.57 12.08
CA PHE A 9 -1.18 -1.65 11.55
C PHE A 9 -1.35 -0.23 12.08
N GLN A 10 -2.58 0.23 12.30
CA GLN A 10 -2.86 1.51 12.94
C GLN A 10 -2.24 1.58 14.35
N THR A 11 -2.32 0.50 15.13
CA THR A 11 -1.68 0.43 16.45
C THR A 11 -0.17 0.56 16.32
N ALA A 12 0.45 -0.15 15.37
CA ALA A 12 1.89 -0.05 15.09
C ALA A 12 2.33 1.38 14.76
N LEU A 13 1.57 2.06 13.88
CA LEU A 13 1.84 3.45 13.51
C LEU A 13 1.77 4.39 14.72
N ARG A 14 0.77 4.20 15.59
CA ARG A 14 0.65 5.00 16.83
C ARG A 14 1.84 4.78 17.75
N SER A 15 2.25 3.52 17.96
CA SER A 15 3.44 3.20 18.76
C SER A 15 4.73 3.79 18.21
N ALA A 16 4.80 4.00 16.89
CA ALA A 16 5.92 4.64 16.21
C ALA A 16 5.84 6.17 16.13
N GLY A 17 4.96 6.81 16.91
CA GLY A 17 4.82 8.27 16.93
C GLY A 17 4.14 8.85 15.67
N ARG A 18 3.41 8.04 14.91
CA ARG A 18 2.60 8.45 13.75
C ARG A 18 1.12 8.35 14.10
N PRO A 19 0.53 9.35 14.80
CA PRO A 19 -0.79 9.26 15.40
C PRO A 19 -1.94 9.39 14.41
N SER A 20 -1.64 9.85 13.18
CA SER A 20 -2.63 10.05 12.13
C SER A 20 -3.40 8.77 11.84
N LYS A 21 -4.69 8.93 11.55
CA LYS A 21 -5.53 7.82 11.13
C LYS A 21 -5.03 7.27 9.79
N ILE A 22 -4.91 5.95 9.69
CA ILE A 22 -4.56 5.26 8.46
C ILE A 22 -5.68 5.53 7.43
N THR A 23 -5.28 5.89 6.21
CA THR A 23 -6.16 6.33 5.13
C THR A 23 -6.65 5.27 4.12
N PRO A 24 -6.21 3.99 4.13
CA PRO A 24 -6.75 2.98 3.21
C PRO A 24 -8.27 2.83 3.30
N GLU A 25 -8.90 2.83 2.13
CA GLU A 25 -10.31 2.50 1.97
C GLU A 25 -10.47 1.00 1.75
N ILE A 26 -11.47 0.40 2.40
CA ILE A 26 -11.83 -1.02 2.22
C ILE A 26 -13.27 -1.04 1.74
N ALA A 27 -13.46 -1.40 0.48
CA ALA A 27 -14.76 -1.43 -0.17
C ALA A 27 -14.89 -2.69 -1.06
N PRO A 28 -16.11 -3.11 -1.42
CA PRO A 28 -16.31 -4.13 -2.45
C PRO A 28 -15.63 -3.72 -3.76
N ALA A 29 -15.08 -4.70 -4.49
CA ALA A 29 -14.49 -4.44 -5.80
C ALA A 29 -15.57 -3.99 -6.79
N GLY A 30 -15.33 -2.85 -7.46
CA GLY A 30 -16.14 -2.38 -8.58
C GLY A 30 -15.66 -2.94 -9.91
N GLU A 31 -16.09 -2.30 -11.01
CA GLU A 31 -15.56 -2.61 -12.35
C GLU A 31 -14.07 -2.27 -12.44
N PHE A 32 -13.32 -3.14 -13.12
CA PHE A 32 -11.89 -2.97 -13.33
C PHE A 32 -11.60 -2.64 -14.79
N TYR A 33 -10.88 -1.54 -15.00
CA TYR A 33 -10.47 -1.06 -16.31
C TYR A 33 -8.96 -1.17 -16.46
N TYR A 34 -8.50 -1.85 -17.50
CA TYR A 34 -7.06 -1.93 -17.80
C TYR A 34 -6.53 -0.55 -18.17
N ALA A 35 -5.44 -0.15 -17.53
CA ALA A 35 -4.62 0.98 -17.98
C ALA A 35 -3.96 0.65 -19.34
N GLU A 36 -3.47 1.66 -20.06
CA GLU A 36 -2.82 1.47 -21.37
C GLU A 36 -1.69 0.43 -21.33
N ASN A 37 -1.43 -0.24 -22.46
CA ASN A 37 -0.42 -1.29 -22.55
C ASN A 37 0.98 -0.84 -22.07
N TYR A 38 1.30 0.43 -22.31
CA TYR A 38 2.53 1.05 -21.83
C TYR A 38 2.69 0.96 -20.30
N CYS A 39 1.61 1.17 -19.55
CA CYS A 39 1.59 1.12 -18.08
C CYS A 39 1.78 -0.30 -17.55
N GLN A 40 1.41 -1.31 -18.34
CA GLN A 40 1.53 -2.72 -17.96
C GLN A 40 3.01 -3.11 -17.87
N GLN A 41 3.42 -3.61 -16.69
CA GLN A 41 4.80 -4.00 -16.38
C GLN A 41 5.84 -2.89 -16.65
N TYR A 42 5.45 -1.62 -16.48
CA TYR A 42 6.29 -0.46 -16.83
C TYR A 42 7.70 -0.51 -16.23
N LEU A 43 7.83 -0.81 -14.93
CA LEU A 43 9.13 -0.88 -14.26
C LEU A 43 9.99 -2.07 -14.69
N ALA A 44 9.38 -3.15 -15.20
CA ALA A 44 10.15 -4.25 -15.79
C ALA A 44 10.65 -3.89 -17.20
N LYS A 45 9.89 -3.09 -17.94
CA LYS A 45 10.26 -2.56 -19.27
C LYS A 45 11.32 -1.45 -19.19
N ASN A 46 11.39 -0.74 -18.06
CA ASN A 46 12.29 0.38 -17.83
C ASN A 46 13.15 0.11 -16.59
N PRO A 47 14.32 -0.55 -16.73
CA PRO A 47 15.13 -0.98 -15.59
C PRO A 47 15.66 0.17 -14.74
N ASP A 48 15.87 1.34 -15.34
CA ASP A 48 16.23 2.57 -14.62
C ASP A 48 15.00 3.38 -14.15
N GLY A 49 13.79 2.87 -14.42
CA GLY A 49 12.54 3.47 -14.00
C GLY A 49 12.36 3.36 -12.49
N TYR A 50 11.99 4.49 -11.85
CA TYR A 50 11.83 4.54 -10.40
C TYR A 50 10.46 5.09 -9.99
N CYS A 51 9.82 4.41 -9.03
CA CYS A 51 8.48 4.74 -8.54
C CYS A 51 8.48 5.75 -7.36
N GLY A 52 9.63 6.02 -6.73
CA GLY A 52 9.66 6.95 -5.59
C GLY A 52 9.09 6.38 -4.29
N LEU A 53 9.15 5.07 -4.07
CA LEU A 53 8.56 4.44 -2.88
C LEU A 53 9.33 4.80 -1.60
N GLY A 54 8.69 5.55 -0.69
CA GLY A 54 9.26 5.92 0.62
C GLY A 54 8.85 5.02 1.80
N GLY A 55 7.75 4.27 1.66
CA GLY A 55 7.22 3.36 2.69
C GLY A 55 6.95 4.03 4.05
N THR A 56 6.55 3.22 5.04
CA THR A 56 6.37 3.68 6.42
C THR A 56 7.55 3.32 7.33
N GLY A 57 8.47 2.48 6.86
CA GLY A 57 9.58 1.92 7.64
C GLY A 57 9.15 0.86 8.67
N MET A 58 7.87 0.45 8.67
CA MET A 58 7.35 -0.58 9.58
C MET A 58 7.37 -1.94 8.89
N SER A 59 7.87 -2.97 9.56
CA SER A 59 7.69 -4.36 9.12
C SER A 59 6.28 -4.86 9.45
N CYS A 60 5.75 -5.76 8.62
CA CYS A 60 4.46 -6.40 8.88
C CYS A 60 4.54 -7.16 10.22
N LEU A 61 3.62 -6.88 11.14
CA LEU A 61 3.58 -7.47 12.49
C LEU A 61 3.01 -8.90 12.52
N ILE A 62 2.79 -9.51 11.35
CA ILE A 62 2.28 -10.87 11.20
C ILE A 62 3.46 -11.71 10.72
N GLY A 63 4.18 -12.28 11.69
CA GLY A 63 5.09 -13.41 11.49
C GLY A 63 4.32 -14.71 11.65
#